data_AF-H9MCR2-F1
#
_entry.id   AF-H9MCR2-F1
#
_cell.length_a   1.000
_cell.length_b   1.000
_cell.length_c   1.000
_cell.angle_alpha   90.00
_cell.angle_beta   90.00
_cell.angle_gamma   90.00
#
_symmetry.space_group_name_H-M   'P 1'
#
loop_
_entity.id
_entity.type
_entity.pdbx_description
1 polymer ?
#
loop_
_entity_poly.entity_id
_entity_poly.type
_entity_poly.pdbx_seq_one_letter_code
_entity_poly.pdbx_strand_id
1 'polypeptide(L)'
;FGESEVTSGASSDIQQATSIARAMVTKYGMSKAVGLVTHNYDDNGKSMSTETRQLIENEVRDFLERAYGNAKAILTTHQKE
;
A
#
# COMPACT_ATOMS: atom_id res chain seq x y z
N PHE A 1 -17.44 -3.83 14.80
CA PHE A 1 -16.92 -5.21 14.85
C PHE A 1 -15.53 -5.31 15.49
N GLY A 2 -14.71 -4.25 15.60
CA GLY A 2 -13.46 -4.33 16.37
C GLY A 2 -12.36 -5.15 15.66
N GLU A 3 -11.14 -5.16 16.21
CA GLU A 3 -10.00 -5.87 15.61
C GLU A 3 -10.14 -7.41 15.65
N SER A 4 -10.94 -7.94 16.57
CA SER A 4 -11.17 -9.38 16.74
C SER A 4 -12.05 -10.01 15.66
N GLU A 5 -12.80 -9.20 14.92
CA GLU A 5 -13.78 -9.67 13.92
C GLU A 5 -13.30 -9.45 12.48
N VAL A 6 -11.99 -9.24 12.28
CA VAL A 6 -11.40 -9.15 10.94
C VAL A 6 -11.52 -10.51 10.26
N THR A 7 -12.31 -10.58 9.20
CA THR A 7 -12.55 -11.81 8.45
C THR A 7 -11.54 -12.01 7.33
N SER A 8 -11.40 -13.25 6.86
CA SER A 8 -10.56 -13.57 5.69
C SER A 8 -11.11 -13.04 4.36
N GLY A 9 -12.35 -12.54 4.33
CA GLY A 9 -13.01 -12.02 3.13
C GLY A 9 -12.29 -10.82 2.50
N ALA A 10 -11.60 -10.01 3.30
CA ALA A 10 -10.86 -8.83 2.84
C ALA A 10 -9.52 -9.18 2.16
N SER A 11 -9.11 -10.46 2.15
CA SER A 11 -7.79 -10.87 1.62
C SER A 11 -7.59 -10.45 0.16
N SER A 12 -8.62 -10.60 -0.69
CA SER A 12 -8.53 -10.20 -2.11
C SER A 12 -8.38 -8.69 -2.28
N ASP A 13 -9.09 -7.90 -1.47
CA ASP A 13 -9.00 -6.43 -1.51
C ASP A 13 -7.62 -5.95 -1.07
N ILE A 14 -7.05 -6.55 -0.02
CA ILE A 14 -5.70 -6.23 0.45
C ILE A 14 -4.64 -6.57 -0.60
N GLN A 15 -4.76 -7.71 -1.28
CA GLN A 15 -3.85 -8.07 -2.37
C GLN A 15 -3.92 -7.07 -3.52
N GLN A 16 -5.12 -6.68 -3.95
CA GLN A 16 -5.32 -5.71 -5.02
C GLN A 16 -4.79 -4.32 -4.63
N ALA A 17 -5.13 -3.84 -3.43
CA ALA A 17 -4.65 -2.57 -2.90
C ALA A 17 -3.11 -2.54 -2.83
N THR A 18 -2.49 -3.63 -2.39
CA THR A 18 -1.02 -3.76 -2.33
C THR A 18 -0.40 -3.69 -3.72
N SER A 19 -0.99 -4.36 -4.71
CA SER A 19 -0.51 -4.34 -6.10
C SER A 19 -0.56 -2.92 -6.69
N ILE A 20 -1.67 -2.22 -6.47
CA ILE A 20 -1.85 -0.84 -6.94
C ILE A 20 -0.86 0.10 -6.25
N ALA A 21 -0.77 0.06 -4.92
CA ALA A 21 0.16 0.89 -4.16
C ALA A 21 1.61 0.66 -4.58
N ARG A 22 1.99 -0.59 -4.83
CA ARG A 22 3.31 -0.94 -5.36
C ARG A 22 3.56 -0.32 -6.72
N ALA A 23 2.61 -0.41 -7.66
CA ALA A 23 2.74 0.24 -8.96
C ALA A 23 2.84 1.78 -8.84
N MET A 24 2.11 2.40 -7.93
CA MET A 24 2.20 3.84 -7.68
C MET A 24 3.60 4.25 -7.21
N VAL A 25 4.19 3.47 -6.30
CA VAL A 25 5.54 3.72 -5.78
C VAL A 25 6.63 3.40 -6.80
N THR A 26 6.54 2.27 -7.51
CA THR A 26 7.65 1.78 -8.36
C THR A 26 7.55 2.16 -9.83
N LYS A 27 6.34 2.34 -10.37
CA LYS A 27 6.12 2.60 -11.81
C LYS A 27 5.72 4.04 -12.08
N TYR A 28 4.89 4.63 -11.22
CA TYR A 28 4.29 5.95 -11.48
C TYR A 28 4.99 7.12 -10.79
N GLY A 29 6.02 6.87 -9.97
CA GLY A 29 6.78 7.92 -9.30
C GLY A 29 5.98 8.69 -8.25
N MET A 30 4.98 8.06 -7.63
CA MET A 30 4.08 8.69 -6.66
C MET A 30 4.61 8.62 -5.22
N SER A 31 5.87 8.25 -5.03
CA SER A 31 6.59 8.37 -3.77
C SER A 31 7.69 9.43 -3.92
N LYS A 32 7.69 10.41 -3.00
CA LYS A 32 8.75 11.43 -2.94
C LYS A 32 10.10 10.85 -2.53
N ALA A 33 10.10 9.81 -1.69
CA ALA A 33 11.33 9.20 -1.19
C ALA A 33 12.01 8.31 -2.24
N VAL A 34 11.22 7.55 -3.02
CA VAL A 34 11.73 6.78 -4.16
C VAL A 34 12.07 7.72 -5.33
N GLY A 35 11.26 8.76 -5.54
CA GLY A 35 11.47 9.76 -6.59
C GLY A 35 10.85 9.37 -7.94
N LEU A 36 11.16 10.18 -8.96
CA LEU A 36 10.65 10.04 -10.33
C LEU A 36 11.49 9.03 -11.12
N VAL A 37 11.58 7.79 -10.62
CA VAL A 37 12.31 6.69 -11.27
C VAL A 37 11.43 5.45 -11.33
N THR A 38 11.57 4.67 -12.40
CA THR A 38 10.88 3.39 -12.54
C THR A 38 11.76 2.24 -12.05
N HIS A 39 11.22 1.43 -11.14
CA HIS A 39 11.83 0.20 -10.68
C HIS A 39 11.04 -1.01 -11.18
N ASN A 40 11.73 -1.99 -11.77
CA ASN A 40 11.11 -3.26 -12.10
C ASN A 40 10.94 -4.10 -10.82
N TYR A 41 9.70 -4.47 -10.50
CA TYR A 41 9.36 -5.28 -9.34
C TYR A 41 8.76 -6.64 -9.73
N ASP A 42 8.82 -7.04 -11.00
CA ASP A 42 8.17 -8.26 -11.49
C ASP A 42 8.80 -9.54 -10.87
N ASP A 43 10.05 -9.46 -10.40
CA ASP A 43 10.75 -10.55 -9.69
C ASP A 43 10.64 -10.47 -8.15
N ASN A 44 9.70 -9.67 -7.64
CA ASN A 44 9.58 -9.28 -6.23
C ASN A 44 10.78 -8.50 -5.68
N GLY A 45 11.41 -7.67 -6.52
CA GLY A 45 12.51 -6.79 -6.14
C GLY A 45 13.84 -7.51 -5.90
N LYS A 46 13.99 -8.76 -6.37
CA LYS A 46 15.19 -9.57 -6.17
C LYS A 46 16.41 -9.02 -6.92
N SER A 47 16.18 -8.36 -8.05
CA SER A 47 17.19 -7.68 -8.86
C SER A 47 17.62 -6.32 -8.29
N MET A 48 16.97 -5.85 -7.23
CA MET A 48 17.22 -4.55 -6.62
C MET A 48 18.15 -4.66 -5.42
N SER A 49 18.82 -3.56 -5.04
CA SER A 49 19.53 -3.50 -3.77
C SER A 49 18.57 -3.70 -2.60
N THR A 50 19.07 -4.24 -1.49
CA THR A 50 18.26 -4.44 -0.27
C THR A 50 17.72 -3.11 0.24
N GLU A 51 18.53 -2.06 0.16
CA GLU A 51 18.20 -0.70 0.61
C GLU A 51 17.05 -0.13 -0.22
N THR A 52 17.11 -0.23 -1.55
CA THR A 52 16.03 0.26 -2.43
C THR A 52 14.75 -0.56 -2.24
N ARG A 53 14.86 -1.89 -2.12
CA ARG A 53 13.69 -2.74 -1.86
C ARG A 53 13.03 -2.40 -0.52
N GLN A 54 13.82 -2.20 0.53
CA GLN A 54 13.30 -1.81 1.84
C GLN A 54 12.59 -0.45 1.79
N LEU A 55 13.17 0.53 1.08
CA LEU A 55 12.55 1.84 0.89
C LEU A 55 11.18 1.72 0.21
N ILE A 56 11.10 0.94 -0.88
CA ILE A 56 9.84 0.72 -1.61
C ILE A 56 8.79 0.04 -0.72
N GLU A 57 9.17 -1.03 0.00
CA GLU A 57 8.23 -1.74 0.87
C GLU A 57 7.70 -0.84 2.00
N ASN A 58 8.53 0.06 2.52
CA ASN A 58 8.11 1.05 3.51
C ASN A 58 7.11 2.05 2.91
N GLU A 59 7.40 2.61 1.74
CA GLU A 59 6.50 3.55 1.07
C GLU A 59 5.15 2.92 0.68
N VAL A 60 5.15 1.64 0.29
CA VAL A 60 3.92 0.88 0.01
C VAL A 60 3.09 0.70 1.29
N ARG A 61 3.72 0.36 2.41
CA ARG A 61 3.05 0.24 3.71
C ARG A 61 2.43 1.58 4.13
N ASP A 62 3.22 2.65 4.11
CA ASP A 62 2.78 3.98 4.51
C ASP A 62 1.65 4.51 3.61
N PHE A 63 1.64 4.12 2.33
CA PHE A 63 0.53 4.42 1.42
C PHE A 63 -0.76 3.73 1.85
N LEU A 64 -0.70 2.43 2.14
CA LEU A 64 -1.87 1.64 2.55
C LEU A 64 -2.39 2.05 3.92
N GLU A 65 -1.52 2.36 4.87
CA GLU A 65 -1.91 2.83 6.21
C GLU A 65 -2.68 4.16 6.14
N ARG A 66 -2.21 5.11 5.31
CA ARG A 66 -2.93 6.37 5.05
C ARG A 66 -4.27 6.13 4.38
N ALA A 67 -4.33 5.26 3.37
CA ALA A 67 -5.57 4.92 2.69
C ALA A 67 -6.59 4.28 3.66
N TYR A 68 -6.15 3.35 4.50
CA TYR A 68 -6.97 2.74 5.54
C TYR A 68 -7.47 3.78 6.56
N GLY A 69 -6.59 4.65 7.04
CA GLY A 69 -6.95 5.73 7.97
C GLY A 69 -8.02 6.66 7.39
N ASN A 70 -7.86 7.05 6.12
CA ASN A 70 -8.84 7.87 5.41
C ASN A 70 -10.18 7.17 5.25
N ALA A 71 -10.17 5.90 4.81
CA ALA A 71 -11.39 5.10 4.64
C ALA A 71 -12.12 4.94 5.98
N LYS A 72 -11.38 4.62 7.05
CA LYS A 72 -11.93 4.52 8.41
C LYS A 72 -12.54 5.85 8.86
N ALA A 73 -11.86 6.97 8.64
CA ALA A 73 -12.36 8.30 9.01
C ALA A 73 -13.67 8.65 8.29
N ILE A 74 -13.77 8.37 6.98
CA ILE A 74 -15.00 8.56 6.20
C ILE A 74 -16.13 7.71 6.78
N LEU A 75 -15.88 6.40 6.96
CA LEU A 75 -16.90 5.47 7.48
C LEU A 75 -17.36 5.84 8.90
N THR A 76 -16.47 6.34 9.76
CA THR A 76 -16.85 6.80 11.10
C THR A 76 -17.62 8.12 11.08
N THR A 77 -17.31 9.01 10.12
CA THR A 77 -17.99 10.29 9.98
C THR A 77 -19.43 10.11 9.52
N HIS A 78 -19.66 9.18 8.58
CA HIS A 78 -20.97 8.91 7.99
C HIS A 78 -21.71 7.73 8.66
N GLN A 79 -21.27 7.28 9.84
CA GLN A 79 -21.80 6.07 10.50
C GLN A 79 -23.31 6.12 10.83
N LYS A 80 -23.89 7.32 10.93
CA LYS A 80 -25.30 7.53 11.34
C LYS A 80 -26.26 7.77 10.17
N GLU A 81 -25.74 7.83 8.94
CA GLU A 81 -26.55 7.86 7.72
C GLU A 81 -26.98 6.43 7.34
#